data_AF-A0A9W5YUP2-F1
#
_entry.id   AF-A0A9W5YUP2-F1
#
_cell.length_a   1.000
_cell.length_b   1.000
_cell.length_c   1.000
_cell.angle_alpha   90.00
_cell.angle_beta   90.00
_cell.angle_gamma   90.00
#
_symmetry.space_group_name_H-M   'P 1'
#
loop_
_entity.id
_entity.type
_entity.pdbx_description
1 polymer ?
#
loop_
_entity_poly.entity_id
_entity_poly.type
_entity_poly.pdbx_seq_one_letter_code
_entity_poly.pdbx_strand_id
1 'polypeptide(L)'
;MAPDIPRPPTLRRSCQACARGKRRCDQRWPRCTRCQTRKIDCEYINVPLTVGSDTDSTTATAITTTKSTLSPKLPHKRPRQHYHFTTTHSIPLPLPLEITKGYSQSIITYLVSGMRAYPTTFAQNMKTHFIHPELWPSPSSPPLAIKEVHTLCKLHSTSKSHITPLLQQKSLSLLRTLNHTTNFEDLLATTQALLLAQCMLILSDPDTDPSGLQSYSESTSTMLFNLGQKLWQQAPIQLPGSLSPRRAWLLGESVRRTIIVGFMLRSVYSLKMRNYSVRTPFVDSLPFDVRTGLWDGDWDGDVGVDGSGDAMVSLHQYSGMLEKGMVHGISEFGGLILAACRGRAVQGVVYPSVDGYVGY
;
A
#
# COMPACT_ATOMS: atom_id res chain seq x y z
N MET A 1 21.28 41.58 9.62
CA MET A 1 21.68 40.52 10.57
C MET A 1 20.85 39.29 10.23
N ALA A 2 21.45 38.24 9.66
CA ALA A 2 20.75 37.01 9.32
C ALA A 2 20.64 36.11 10.56
N PRO A 3 19.51 35.42 10.80
CA PRO A 3 19.36 34.53 11.95
C PRO A 3 20.20 33.26 11.76
N ASP A 4 20.94 32.88 12.80
CA ASP A 4 21.75 31.64 12.87
C ASP A 4 20.84 30.41 12.76
N ILE A 5 20.95 29.67 11.65
CA ILE A 5 20.30 28.37 11.48
C ILE A 5 21.15 27.31 12.23
N PRO A 6 20.60 26.57 13.22
CA PRO A 6 21.35 25.54 13.92
C PRO A 6 21.75 24.43 12.95
N ARG A 7 23.05 24.18 12.80
CA ARG A 7 23.56 23.04 12.03
C ARG A 7 23.05 21.73 12.65
N PRO A 8 22.55 20.79 11.86
CA PRO A 8 22.07 19.51 12.37
C PRO A 8 23.23 18.78 13.08
N PRO A 9 22.98 18.15 14.25
CA PRO A 9 24.02 17.53 15.04
C PRO A 9 24.63 16.37 14.25
N THR A 10 25.91 16.49 13.90
CA THR A 10 26.66 15.37 13.35
C THR A 10 26.78 14.28 14.42
N LEU A 11 26.51 13.04 14.05
CA LEU A 11 26.65 11.85 14.91
C LEU A 11 28.07 11.80 15.49
N ARG A 12 28.24 12.34 16.70
CA ARG A 12 29.52 12.39 17.39
C ARG A 12 29.90 10.99 17.85
N ARG A 13 31.01 10.48 17.31
CA ARG A 13 31.58 9.18 17.71
C ARG A 13 32.42 9.24 18.99
N SER A 14 32.80 10.43 19.47
CA SER A 14 33.57 10.59 20.72
C SER A 14 32.68 10.64 21.96
N CYS A 15 33.17 10.12 23.10
CA CYS A 15 32.48 10.30 24.39
C CYS A 15 32.44 11.78 24.79
N GLN A 16 31.49 12.15 25.65
CA GLN A 16 31.26 13.53 26.08
C GLN A 16 32.52 14.17 26.70
N ALA A 17 33.22 13.45 27.57
CA ALA A 17 34.41 13.97 28.24
C ALA A 17 35.59 14.22 27.29
N CYS A 18 35.75 13.39 26.25
CA CYS A 18 36.76 13.63 25.22
C CYS A 18 36.34 14.75 24.25
N ALA A 19 35.05 14.83 23.92
CA ALA A 19 34.51 15.90 23.08
C ALA A 19 34.65 17.28 23.75
N ARG A 20 34.24 17.42 25.01
CA ARG A 20 34.39 18.67 25.79
C ARG A 20 35.87 19.03 25.97
N GLY A 21 36.72 18.02 26.21
CA GLY A 21 38.16 18.22 26.37
C GLY A 21 38.94 18.43 25.05
N LYS A 22 38.27 18.42 23.88
CA LYS A 22 38.90 18.47 22.55
C LYS A 22 40.04 17.46 22.40
N ARG A 23 39.85 16.23 22.91
CA ARG A 23 40.83 15.13 22.83
C ARG A 23 40.30 14.01 21.94
N ARG A 24 41.23 13.26 21.33
CA ARG A 24 40.91 12.05 20.58
C ARG A 24 40.31 10.99 21.52
N CYS A 25 39.18 10.42 21.11
CA CYS A 25 38.54 9.30 21.78
C CYS A 25 38.84 8.03 20.97
N ASP A 26 39.32 6.98 21.63
CA ASP A 26 39.58 5.67 21.02
C ASP A 26 38.32 4.79 20.96
N GLN A 27 37.19 5.28 21.48
CA GLN A 27 35.86 4.69 21.32
C GLN A 27 35.71 3.29 21.95
N ARG A 28 36.58 2.92 22.88
CA ARG A 28 36.42 1.68 23.66
C ARG A 28 35.19 1.77 24.57
N TRP A 29 34.51 0.64 24.71
CA TRP A 29 33.33 0.46 25.55
C TRP A 29 33.67 -0.51 26.69
N PRO A 30 33.21 -0.29 27.94
CA PRO A 30 32.27 0.75 28.39
C PRO A 30 32.92 2.13 28.59
N ARG A 31 34.25 2.23 28.66
CA ARG A 31 34.98 3.49 28.83
C ARG A 31 36.16 3.57 27.87
N CYS A 32 36.42 4.76 27.35
CA CYS A 32 37.57 5.02 26.48
C CYS A 32 38.88 4.99 27.31
N THR A 33 40.01 4.65 26.71
CA THR A 33 41.29 4.45 27.45
C THR A 33 41.66 5.68 28.27
N ARG A 34 41.53 6.87 27.67
CA ARG A 34 41.82 8.14 28.37
C ARG A 34 40.94 8.33 29.61
N CYS A 35 39.64 8.10 29.47
CA CYS A 35 38.71 8.33 30.58
C CYS A 35 38.92 7.29 31.68
N GLN A 36 39.26 6.05 31.32
CA GLN A 36 39.62 5.02 32.27
C GLN A 36 40.89 5.38 33.05
N THR A 37 41.98 5.74 32.37
CA THR A 37 43.24 6.13 33.02
C THR A 37 43.08 7.37 33.90
N ARG A 38 42.35 8.38 33.42
CA ARG A 38 42.13 9.62 34.17
C ARG A 38 41.00 9.54 35.19
N LYS A 39 40.31 8.40 35.29
CA LYS A 39 39.16 8.18 36.17
C LYS A 39 38.08 9.28 36.05
N ILE A 40 37.85 9.77 34.83
CA ILE A 40 36.80 10.77 34.53
C ILE A 40 35.59 10.13 33.88
N ASP A 41 34.40 10.65 34.13
CA ASP A 41 33.17 10.04 33.63
C ASP A 41 33.14 9.95 32.09
N CYS A 42 32.76 8.78 31.58
CA CYS A 42 32.89 8.44 30.15
C CYS A 42 31.53 8.05 29.57
N GLU A 43 30.72 9.06 29.30
CA GLU A 43 29.40 8.87 28.72
C GLU A 43 29.44 9.04 27.19
N TYR A 44 28.85 8.11 26.45
CA TYR A 44 28.58 8.26 25.03
C TYR A 44 27.14 8.70 24.84
N ILE A 45 26.86 9.75 24.06
CA ILE A 45 25.50 10.28 23.87
C ILE A 45 24.57 9.25 23.21
N ASN A 46 25.13 8.36 22.40
CA ASN A 46 24.39 7.29 21.72
C ASN A 46 24.67 5.95 22.40
N VAL A 47 24.33 5.81 23.68
CA VAL A 47 24.38 4.50 24.34
C VAL A 47 23.35 3.60 23.64
N PRO A 48 23.73 2.44 23.08
CA PRO A 48 22.75 1.47 22.61
C PRO A 48 21.83 1.10 23.77
N LEU A 49 20.52 1.06 23.54
CA LEU A 49 19.54 0.61 24.53
C LEU A 49 19.96 -0.79 25.00
N THR A 50 20.63 -0.87 26.15
CA THR A 50 20.82 -2.12 26.84
C THR A 50 19.44 -2.51 27.34
N VAL A 51 18.89 -3.60 26.80
CA VAL A 51 17.66 -4.21 27.30
C VAL A 51 17.96 -4.64 28.73
N GLY A 52 17.68 -3.74 29.67
CA GLY A 52 17.65 -4.04 31.08
C GLY A 52 16.54 -5.04 31.29
N SER A 53 16.85 -6.14 31.97
CA SER A 53 15.84 -6.99 32.57
C SER A 53 15.10 -6.10 33.57
N ASP A 54 13.88 -5.72 33.24
CA ASP A 54 12.98 -5.08 34.19
C ASP A 54 12.82 -6.02 35.39
N THR A 55 13.43 -5.64 36.51
CA THR A 55 12.80 -5.87 37.80
C THR A 55 12.54 -4.49 38.35
N ASP A 56 11.29 -4.06 38.17
CA ASP A 56 10.68 -2.97 38.93
C ASP A 56 11.05 -3.11 40.41
N SER A 57 11.43 -2.00 41.03
CA SER A 57 10.70 -1.46 42.18
C SER A 57 11.39 -0.21 42.71
N THR A 58 10.72 0.92 42.51
CA THR A 58 10.93 2.11 43.31
C THR A 58 10.25 1.89 44.66
N THR A 59 10.99 1.82 45.77
CA THR A 59 10.58 2.42 47.06
C THR A 59 11.70 2.31 48.10
N ALA A 60 11.87 3.41 48.83
CA ALA A 60 12.79 3.57 49.94
C ALA A 60 12.48 2.65 51.13
N THR A 61 13.51 2.29 51.89
CA THR A 61 13.71 2.61 53.33
C THR A 61 14.68 1.59 53.96
N ALA A 62 15.55 2.09 54.83
CA ALA A 62 16.56 1.36 55.59
C ALA A 62 15.99 0.27 56.53
N ILE A 63 16.84 -0.72 56.88
CA ILE A 63 17.18 -1.19 58.26
C ILE A 63 17.79 -2.62 58.21
N THR A 64 19.09 -2.67 58.51
CA THR A 64 19.80 -3.51 59.50
C THR A 64 19.67 -5.06 59.53
N THR A 65 20.85 -5.68 59.72
CA THR A 65 21.20 -6.84 60.61
C THR A 65 21.18 -8.30 60.10
N THR A 66 22.42 -8.78 59.83
CA THR A 66 23.11 -9.95 60.43
C THR A 66 22.80 -11.42 60.09
N LYS A 67 23.92 -12.15 59.89
CA LYS A 67 24.21 -13.60 60.14
C LYS A 67 23.58 -14.59 59.14
N SER A 68 24.18 -15.71 58.75
CA SER A 68 25.46 -16.36 59.05
C SER A 68 25.62 -17.58 58.10
N THR A 69 26.87 -17.86 57.71
CA THR A 69 27.51 -19.19 57.52
C THR A 69 26.72 -20.40 56.97
N LEU A 70 27.23 -21.02 55.90
CA LEU A 70 27.84 -22.37 55.87
C LEU A 70 28.01 -22.87 54.41
N SER A 71 29.27 -23.04 53.98
CA SER A 71 29.67 -23.94 52.87
C SER A 71 29.95 -25.35 53.44
N PRO A 72 30.53 -26.35 52.75
CA PRO A 72 30.74 -26.60 51.30
C PRO A 72 30.41 -28.07 50.91
N LYS A 73 30.61 -28.47 49.64
CA LYS A 73 31.45 -29.62 49.21
C LYS A 73 31.25 -29.98 47.72
N LEU A 74 32.30 -29.80 46.94
CA LEU A 74 32.59 -30.49 45.66
C LEU A 74 33.42 -31.75 45.97
N PRO A 75 33.44 -32.78 45.10
CA PRO A 75 34.65 -32.88 44.26
C PRO A 75 34.50 -33.51 42.85
N HIS A 76 35.41 -33.07 41.97
CA HIS A 76 36.12 -33.81 40.90
C HIS A 76 35.30 -34.38 39.72
N LYS A 77 35.55 -34.05 38.45
CA LYS A 77 36.82 -34.00 37.69
C LYS A 77 36.70 -33.07 36.47
N ARG A 78 37.77 -32.32 36.15
CA ARG A 78 37.91 -31.53 34.90
C ARG A 78 38.11 -32.46 33.70
N PRO A 79 37.70 -32.03 32.49
CA PRO A 79 38.74 -31.60 31.57
C PRO A 79 38.42 -30.25 30.90
N ARG A 80 39.49 -29.56 30.50
CA ARG A 80 39.51 -28.34 29.71
C ARG A 80 38.48 -28.42 28.56
N GLN A 81 37.48 -27.55 28.59
CA GLN A 81 36.73 -27.19 27.40
C GLN A 81 37.01 -25.72 27.10
N HIS A 82 37.59 -25.50 25.93
CA HIS A 82 37.64 -24.21 25.28
C HIS A 82 36.22 -23.65 25.25
N TYR A 83 35.98 -22.51 25.90
CA TYR A 83 34.77 -21.75 25.64
C TYR A 83 34.88 -21.19 24.23
N HIS A 84 34.39 -21.95 23.25
CA HIS A 84 33.90 -21.35 22.02
C HIS A 84 32.69 -20.50 22.42
N PHE A 85 32.92 -19.21 22.66
CA PHE A 85 31.85 -18.22 22.56
C PHE A 85 31.46 -18.11 21.08
N THR A 86 30.68 -19.07 20.59
CA THR A 86 29.82 -18.83 19.43
C THR A 86 28.58 -18.11 19.93
N THR A 87 28.75 -16.86 20.35
CA THR A 87 27.65 -15.89 20.30
C THR A 87 27.47 -15.52 18.83
N THR A 88 26.91 -16.44 18.04
CA THR A 88 26.16 -16.03 16.87
C THR A 88 25.04 -15.16 17.41
N HIS A 89 25.22 -13.84 17.36
CA HIS A 89 24.11 -12.93 17.44
C HIS A 89 23.26 -13.28 16.23
N SER A 90 22.28 -14.18 16.41
CA SER A 90 21.22 -14.34 15.43
C SER A 90 20.56 -12.99 15.37
N ILE A 91 20.86 -12.24 14.30
CA ILE A 91 20.11 -11.03 13.95
C ILE A 91 18.65 -11.47 14.03
N PRO A 92 17.82 -10.88 14.91
CA PRO A 92 16.40 -11.17 14.93
C PRO A 92 15.90 -11.01 13.50
N LEU A 93 15.13 -11.98 13.02
CA LEU A 93 14.54 -11.92 11.69
C LEU A 93 13.97 -10.50 11.50
N PRO A 94 14.34 -9.77 10.43
CA PRO A 94 13.90 -8.40 10.27
C PRO A 94 12.38 -8.36 10.48
N LEU A 95 11.94 -7.50 11.40
CA LEU A 95 10.52 -7.32 11.70
C LEU A 95 9.79 -7.17 10.36
N PRO A 96 8.74 -7.96 10.07
CA PRO A 96 7.95 -7.75 8.88
C PRO A 96 7.40 -6.32 8.95
N LEU A 97 7.95 -5.42 8.13
CA LEU A 97 7.49 -4.03 8.04
C LEU A 97 6.14 -3.93 7.30
N GLU A 98 5.53 -5.06 6.99
CA GLU A 98 4.26 -5.17 6.30
C GLU A 98 3.10 -4.97 7.28
N ILE A 99 2.34 -3.90 7.07
CA ILE A 99 1.10 -3.67 7.79
C ILE A 99 0.03 -4.53 7.13
N THR A 100 -0.30 -5.67 7.74
CA THR A 100 -1.37 -6.54 7.24
C THR A 100 -2.74 -5.96 7.56
N LYS A 101 -3.70 -6.20 6.66
CA LYS A 101 -5.12 -5.89 6.85
C LYS A 101 -5.94 -7.14 6.54
N GLY A 102 -6.84 -7.48 7.46
CA GLY A 102 -7.83 -8.55 7.32
C GLY A 102 -9.24 -7.97 7.40
N TYR A 103 -10.18 -8.58 6.69
CA TYR A 103 -11.58 -8.15 6.64
C TYR A 103 -12.52 -9.31 6.97
N SER A 104 -13.78 -8.99 7.30
CA SER A 104 -14.81 -10.01 7.43
C SER A 104 -15.06 -10.70 6.09
N GLN A 105 -15.52 -11.95 6.12
CA GLN A 105 -15.83 -12.71 4.91
C GLN A 105 -16.86 -12.01 4.02
N SER A 106 -17.84 -11.32 4.62
CA SER A 106 -18.84 -10.53 3.89
C SER A 106 -18.22 -9.43 3.04
N ILE A 107 -17.24 -8.71 3.58
CA ILE A 107 -16.53 -7.63 2.87
C ILE A 107 -15.63 -8.21 1.78
N ILE A 108 -14.95 -9.33 2.04
CA ILE A 108 -14.14 -10.02 1.04
C ILE A 108 -15.02 -10.47 -0.13
N THR A 109 -16.18 -11.08 0.15
CA THR A 109 -17.14 -11.51 -0.86
C THR A 109 -17.68 -10.32 -1.66
N TYR A 110 -18.01 -9.21 -0.99
CA TYR A 110 -18.45 -7.98 -1.67
C TYR A 110 -17.38 -7.44 -2.63
N LEU A 111 -16.13 -7.36 -2.17
CA LEU A 111 -15.01 -6.90 -3.00
C LEU A 111 -14.75 -7.84 -4.18
N VAL A 112 -14.72 -9.16 -3.96
CA VAL A 112 -14.55 -10.16 -5.03
C VAL A 112 -15.68 -10.02 -6.06
N SER A 113 -16.93 -9.91 -5.61
CA SER A 113 -18.09 -9.75 -6.47
C SER A 113 -18.01 -8.47 -7.32
N GLY A 114 -17.68 -7.34 -6.71
CA GLY A 114 -17.56 -6.07 -7.43
C GLY A 114 -16.47 -6.07 -8.50
N MET A 115 -15.30 -6.63 -8.20
CA MET A 115 -14.21 -6.74 -9.19
C MET A 115 -14.55 -7.76 -10.30
N ARG A 116 -15.29 -8.82 -9.98
CA ARG A 116 -15.76 -9.83 -10.94
C ARG A 116 -16.85 -9.30 -11.88
N ALA A 117 -17.55 -8.24 -11.52
CA ALA A 117 -18.56 -7.61 -12.38
C ALA A 117 -17.94 -6.84 -13.56
N TYR A 118 -16.71 -6.32 -13.43
CA TYR A 118 -16.11 -5.45 -14.43
C TYR A 118 -16.08 -6.01 -15.86
N PRO A 119 -15.68 -7.27 -16.12
CA PRO A 119 -15.70 -7.82 -17.47
C PRO A 119 -17.11 -7.82 -18.08
N THR A 120 -18.14 -8.19 -17.31
CA THR A 120 -19.53 -8.21 -17.80
C THR A 120 -20.05 -6.80 -18.07
N THR A 121 -19.84 -5.85 -17.15
CA THR A 121 -20.21 -4.44 -17.36
C THR A 121 -19.50 -3.86 -18.58
N PHE A 122 -18.22 -4.17 -18.76
CA PHE A 122 -17.46 -3.70 -19.91
C PHE A 122 -17.96 -4.30 -21.23
N ALA A 123 -18.28 -5.59 -21.25
CA ALA A 123 -18.83 -6.27 -22.43
C ALA A 123 -20.13 -5.61 -22.93
N GLN A 124 -20.98 -5.17 -22.00
CA GLN A 124 -22.27 -4.54 -22.30
C GLN A 124 -22.13 -3.07 -22.68
N ASN A 125 -21.34 -2.31 -21.91
CA ASN A 125 -21.41 -0.85 -21.93
C ASN A 125 -20.15 -0.15 -22.45
N MET A 126 -19.06 -0.88 -22.73
CA MET A 126 -17.74 -0.29 -22.99
C MET A 126 -17.28 0.68 -21.88
N LYS A 127 -17.82 0.50 -20.68
CA LYS A 127 -17.63 1.36 -19.52
C LYS A 127 -17.41 0.51 -18.27
N THR A 128 -16.50 0.95 -17.41
CA THR A 128 -16.33 0.47 -16.04
C THR A 128 -16.07 1.66 -15.13
N HIS A 129 -15.79 1.42 -13.85
CA HIS A 129 -15.32 2.47 -12.95
C HIS A 129 -13.98 3.09 -13.36
N PHE A 130 -13.18 2.45 -14.22
CA PHE A 130 -11.83 2.92 -14.57
C PHE A 130 -11.58 3.01 -16.09
N ILE A 131 -12.58 2.66 -16.92
CA ILE A 131 -12.56 2.80 -18.38
C ILE A 131 -13.81 3.58 -18.80
N HIS A 132 -13.62 4.71 -19.49
CA HIS A 132 -14.70 5.54 -20.00
C HIS A 132 -14.77 5.45 -21.54
N PRO A 133 -15.95 5.30 -22.16
CA PRO A 133 -16.09 5.17 -23.62
C PRO A 133 -15.61 6.42 -24.38
N GLU A 134 -15.76 7.61 -23.78
CA GLU A 134 -15.34 8.88 -24.38
C GLU A 134 -13.87 9.25 -24.13
N LEU A 135 -13.09 8.38 -23.48
CA LEU A 135 -11.67 8.63 -23.24
C LEU A 135 -10.91 8.81 -24.56
N TRP A 136 -11.25 7.99 -25.55
CA TRP A 136 -10.52 7.90 -26.82
C TRP A 136 -11.04 8.91 -27.84
N PRO A 137 -10.16 9.51 -28.68
CA PRO A 137 -10.54 10.57 -29.62
C PRO A 137 -11.67 10.16 -30.58
N SER A 138 -11.72 8.89 -30.94
CA SER A 138 -12.78 8.31 -31.76
C SER A 138 -13.47 7.21 -30.97
N PRO A 139 -14.70 7.43 -30.47
CA PRO A 139 -15.46 6.40 -29.76
C PRO A 139 -15.69 5.13 -30.58
N SER A 140 -15.73 5.25 -31.91
CA SER A 140 -15.85 4.13 -32.85
C SER A 140 -14.51 3.42 -33.12
N SER A 141 -13.38 3.99 -32.72
CA SER A 141 -12.06 3.39 -32.89
C SER A 141 -11.18 3.49 -31.64
N PRO A 142 -11.53 2.79 -30.54
CA PRO A 142 -10.67 2.69 -29.38
C PRO A 142 -9.35 1.96 -29.71
N PRO A 143 -8.31 2.07 -28.84
CA PRO A 143 -7.06 1.35 -29.00
C PRO A 143 -7.25 -0.16 -29.15
N LEU A 144 -6.33 -0.81 -29.87
CA LEU A 144 -6.43 -2.24 -30.18
C LEU A 144 -6.61 -3.11 -28.92
N ALA A 145 -5.83 -2.83 -27.86
CA ALA A 145 -5.93 -3.56 -26.60
C ALA A 145 -7.34 -3.50 -25.97
N ILE A 146 -8.02 -2.36 -26.11
CA ILE A 146 -9.40 -2.15 -25.62
C ILE A 146 -10.41 -2.93 -26.46
N LYS A 147 -10.26 -2.93 -27.79
CA LYS A 147 -11.13 -3.70 -28.71
C LYS A 147 -11.01 -5.21 -28.45
N GLU A 148 -9.78 -5.69 -28.29
CA GLU A 148 -9.52 -7.11 -28.08
C GLU A 148 -10.02 -7.58 -26.72
N VAL A 149 -9.78 -6.82 -25.64
CA VAL A 149 -10.30 -7.19 -24.32
C VAL A 149 -11.82 -7.10 -24.26
N HIS A 150 -12.45 -6.16 -24.96
CA HIS A 150 -13.92 -6.11 -25.06
C HIS A 150 -14.49 -7.40 -25.66
N THR A 151 -13.86 -7.89 -26.73
CA THR A 151 -14.22 -9.16 -27.36
C THR A 151 -14.06 -10.32 -26.39
N LEU A 152 -12.96 -10.37 -25.63
CA LEU A 152 -12.74 -11.39 -24.60
C LEU A 152 -13.77 -11.31 -23.46
N CYS A 153 -14.15 -10.12 -23.02
CA CYS A 153 -15.19 -9.92 -22.01
C CYS A 153 -16.57 -10.42 -22.49
N LYS A 154 -16.91 -10.20 -23.77
CA LYS A 154 -18.12 -10.75 -24.39
C LYS A 154 -18.09 -12.28 -24.42
N LEU A 155 -16.96 -12.86 -24.85
CA LEU A 155 -16.78 -14.32 -24.87
C LEU A 155 -16.84 -14.93 -23.47
N HIS A 156 -16.24 -14.28 -22.47
CA HIS A 156 -16.31 -14.71 -21.07
C HIS A 156 -17.72 -14.71 -20.50
N SER A 157 -18.57 -13.79 -20.97
CA SER A 157 -19.97 -13.73 -20.54
C SER A 157 -20.80 -14.89 -21.10
N THR A 158 -20.38 -15.52 -22.20
CA THR A 158 -21.10 -16.64 -22.84
C THR A 158 -20.49 -18.01 -22.56
N SER A 159 -19.17 -18.11 -22.39
CA SER A 159 -18.45 -19.37 -22.15
C SER A 159 -17.24 -19.16 -21.23
N LYS A 160 -17.33 -19.63 -19.98
CA LYS A 160 -16.27 -19.43 -18.96
C LYS A 160 -15.14 -20.46 -19.05
N SER A 161 -15.45 -21.72 -19.37
CA SER A 161 -14.50 -22.85 -19.25
C SER A 161 -13.47 -22.92 -20.38
N HIS A 162 -13.82 -22.51 -21.60
CA HIS A 162 -12.96 -22.69 -22.79
C HIS A 162 -12.01 -21.51 -23.09
N ILE A 163 -12.20 -20.37 -22.41
CA ILE A 163 -11.47 -19.15 -22.73
C ILE A 163 -10.22 -18.94 -21.85
N THR A 164 -10.05 -19.69 -20.77
CA THR A 164 -8.92 -19.53 -19.84
C THR A 164 -7.56 -19.60 -20.53
N PRO A 165 -7.27 -20.58 -21.40
CA PRO A 165 -5.99 -20.62 -22.13
C PRO A 165 -5.80 -19.40 -23.03
N LEU A 166 -6.86 -18.94 -23.69
CA LEU A 166 -6.84 -17.74 -24.54
C LEU A 166 -6.57 -16.48 -23.71
N LEU A 167 -7.20 -16.35 -22.54
CA LEU A 167 -6.96 -15.25 -21.60
C LEU A 167 -5.52 -15.23 -21.09
N GLN A 168 -4.96 -16.39 -20.75
CA GLN A 168 -3.56 -16.51 -20.33
C GLN A 168 -2.60 -16.08 -21.45
N GLN A 169 -2.81 -16.59 -22.67
CA GLN A 169 -2.03 -16.20 -23.84
C GLN A 169 -2.12 -14.69 -24.08
N LYS A 170 -3.34 -14.12 -24.02
CA LYS A 170 -3.53 -12.69 -24.24
C LYS A 170 -2.91 -11.85 -23.14
N SER A 171 -3.01 -12.27 -21.88
CA SER A 171 -2.36 -11.61 -20.74
C SER A 171 -0.84 -11.51 -20.94
N LEU A 172 -0.19 -12.58 -21.39
CA LEU A 172 1.25 -12.58 -21.69
C LEU A 172 1.60 -11.67 -22.88
N SER A 173 0.72 -11.58 -23.88
CA SER A 173 0.88 -10.67 -25.02
C SER A 173 0.78 -9.20 -24.58
N LEU A 174 -0.26 -8.86 -23.81
CA LEU A 174 -0.47 -7.51 -23.27
C LEU A 174 0.68 -7.08 -22.36
N LEU A 175 1.20 -7.98 -21.51
CA LEU A 175 2.34 -7.68 -20.65
C LEU A 175 3.61 -7.36 -21.46
N ARG A 176 3.84 -8.07 -22.57
CA ARG A 176 4.93 -7.75 -23.50
C ARG A 176 4.73 -6.37 -24.14
N THR A 177 3.54 -6.10 -24.68
CA THR A 177 3.20 -4.79 -25.25
C THR A 177 3.42 -3.66 -24.24
N LEU A 178 2.98 -3.85 -23.00
CA LEU A 178 3.14 -2.89 -21.92
C LEU A 178 4.61 -2.55 -21.66
N ASN A 179 5.52 -3.51 -21.81
CA ASN A 179 6.95 -3.31 -21.61
C ASN A 179 7.63 -2.52 -22.73
N HIS A 180 7.06 -2.51 -23.93
CA HIS A 180 7.64 -1.87 -25.11
C HIS A 180 6.94 -0.58 -25.55
N THR A 181 5.72 -0.31 -25.05
CA THR A 181 4.99 0.90 -25.42
C THR A 181 5.72 2.15 -24.94
N THR A 182 5.82 3.13 -25.83
CA THR A 182 6.39 4.47 -25.56
C THR A 182 5.31 5.54 -25.48
N ASN A 183 4.11 5.25 -26.00
CA ASN A 183 2.95 6.12 -25.93
C ASN A 183 2.16 5.88 -24.64
N PHE A 184 1.84 6.97 -23.93
CA PHE A 184 1.13 6.90 -22.65
C PHE A 184 -0.32 6.45 -22.80
N GLU A 185 -1.01 6.84 -23.88
CA GLU A 185 -2.38 6.38 -24.13
C GLU A 185 -2.42 4.85 -24.36
N ASP A 186 -1.45 4.31 -25.10
CA ASP A 186 -1.31 2.86 -25.30
C ASP A 186 -0.91 2.14 -24.00
N LEU A 187 -0.09 2.77 -23.15
CA LEU A 187 0.23 2.25 -21.82
C LEU A 187 -1.02 2.13 -20.95
N LEU A 188 -1.85 3.19 -20.90
CA LEU A 188 -3.10 3.20 -20.17
C LEU A 188 -4.07 2.13 -20.72
N ALA A 189 -4.28 2.11 -22.03
CA ALA A 189 -5.16 1.15 -22.70
C ALA A 189 -4.73 -0.31 -22.45
N THR A 190 -3.44 -0.59 -22.55
CA THR A 190 -2.88 -1.93 -22.31
C THR A 190 -3.00 -2.32 -20.83
N THR A 191 -2.78 -1.38 -19.92
CA THR A 191 -2.96 -1.60 -18.47
C THR A 191 -4.40 -1.91 -18.14
N GLN A 192 -5.35 -1.12 -18.65
CA GLN A 192 -6.79 -1.33 -18.46
C GLN A 192 -7.24 -2.69 -18.98
N ALA A 193 -6.80 -3.06 -20.20
CA ALA A 193 -7.08 -4.35 -20.79
C ALA A 193 -6.51 -5.52 -19.98
N LEU A 194 -5.27 -5.37 -19.49
CA LEU A 194 -4.66 -6.40 -18.66
C LEU A 194 -5.38 -6.56 -17.32
N LEU A 195 -5.82 -5.47 -16.67
CA LEU A 195 -6.61 -5.55 -15.43
C LEU A 195 -7.94 -6.29 -15.61
N LEU A 196 -8.66 -6.03 -16.72
CA LEU A 196 -9.87 -6.78 -17.06
C LEU A 196 -9.59 -8.26 -17.29
N ALA A 197 -8.51 -8.59 -18.02
CA ALA A 197 -8.08 -9.98 -18.22
C ALA A 197 -7.75 -10.66 -16.88
N GLN A 198 -7.10 -9.95 -15.96
CA GLN A 198 -6.80 -10.47 -14.62
C GLN A 198 -8.05 -10.67 -13.78
N CYS A 199 -9.05 -9.77 -13.85
CA CYS A 199 -10.34 -10.00 -13.20
C CYS A 199 -10.97 -11.33 -13.64
N MET A 200 -10.90 -11.65 -14.95
CA MET A 200 -11.41 -12.92 -15.49
C MET A 200 -10.54 -14.14 -15.15
N LEU A 201 -9.26 -13.99 -14.79
CA LEU A 201 -8.36 -15.12 -14.52
C LEU A 201 -8.25 -15.45 -13.03
N ILE A 202 -8.06 -14.43 -12.18
CA ILE A 202 -7.72 -14.64 -10.76
C ILE A 202 -8.98 -14.72 -9.89
N LEU A 203 -10.09 -14.15 -10.37
CA LEU A 203 -11.37 -14.17 -9.68
C LEU A 203 -12.32 -15.25 -10.20
N SER A 204 -11.91 -16.12 -11.12
CA SER A 204 -12.69 -17.30 -11.51
C SER A 204 -13.04 -18.14 -10.29
N ASP A 205 -14.23 -18.72 -10.32
CA ASP A 205 -14.59 -19.76 -9.35
C ASP A 205 -13.76 -21.01 -9.68
N PRO A 206 -13.34 -21.79 -8.67
CA PRO A 206 -12.60 -23.02 -8.90
C PRO A 206 -13.53 -24.05 -9.56
N ASP A 207 -13.66 -23.98 -10.87
CA ASP A 207 -14.34 -25.01 -11.64
C ASP A 207 -13.44 -26.26 -11.60
N THR A 208 -13.83 -27.25 -10.80
CA THR A 208 -13.42 -28.65 -10.96
C THR A 208 -11.97 -28.98 -10.56
N ASP A 209 -11.54 -28.63 -9.35
CA ASP A 209 -10.49 -29.42 -8.69
C ASP A 209 -10.91 -29.75 -7.24
N PRO A 210 -11.32 -30.99 -6.94
CA PRO A 210 -11.69 -31.42 -5.59
C PRO A 210 -10.51 -31.41 -4.60
N SER A 211 -9.27 -31.15 -5.06
CA SER A 211 -8.13 -30.86 -4.17
C SER A 211 -8.08 -29.40 -3.68
N GLY A 212 -8.89 -28.49 -4.26
CA GLY A 212 -9.34 -27.23 -3.67
C GLY A 212 -8.30 -26.16 -3.33
N LEU A 213 -7.01 -26.36 -3.63
CA LEU A 213 -5.95 -25.47 -3.16
C LEU A 213 -5.30 -24.67 -4.31
N GLN A 214 -6.02 -23.68 -4.85
CA GLN A 214 -5.38 -22.69 -5.70
C GLN A 214 -4.42 -21.86 -4.84
N SER A 215 -3.13 -22.14 -4.98
CA SER A 215 -2.09 -21.45 -4.22
C SER A 215 -1.95 -20.00 -4.70
N TYR A 216 -1.78 -19.08 -3.76
CA TYR A 216 -1.46 -17.70 -4.10
C TYR A 216 -0.15 -17.63 -4.90
N SER A 217 -0.18 -16.84 -5.96
CA SER A 217 0.95 -16.57 -6.85
C SER A 217 1.58 -15.22 -6.54
N GLU A 218 2.81 -15.24 -6.04
CA GLU A 218 3.60 -14.01 -5.81
C GLU A 218 3.89 -13.28 -7.12
N SER A 219 4.05 -14.00 -8.24
CA SER A 219 4.29 -13.38 -9.55
C SER A 219 3.06 -12.60 -10.03
N THR A 220 1.86 -13.11 -9.80
CA THR A 220 0.60 -12.41 -10.11
C THR A 220 0.46 -11.14 -9.27
N SER A 221 0.74 -11.23 -7.96
CA SER A 221 0.69 -10.06 -7.07
C SER A 221 1.72 -8.99 -7.45
N THR A 222 2.94 -9.40 -7.78
CA THR A 222 4.02 -8.52 -8.23
C THR A 222 3.68 -7.87 -9.57
N MET A 223 3.10 -8.62 -10.51
CA MET A 223 2.65 -8.09 -11.79
C MET A 223 1.59 -7.00 -11.57
N LEU A 224 0.54 -7.26 -10.77
CA LEU A 224 -0.52 -6.27 -10.49
C LEU A 224 0.02 -5.01 -9.81
N PHE A 225 0.99 -5.15 -8.90
CA PHE A 225 1.68 -4.03 -8.29
C PHE A 225 2.43 -3.19 -9.33
N ASN A 226 3.20 -3.85 -10.20
CA ASN A 226 3.99 -3.19 -11.23
C ASN A 226 3.13 -2.47 -12.26
N LEU A 227 1.90 -2.93 -12.54
CA LEU A 227 0.96 -2.22 -13.42
C LEU A 227 0.64 -0.82 -12.89
N GLY A 228 0.20 -0.74 -11.63
CA GLY A 228 -0.14 0.54 -11.00
C GLY A 228 1.09 1.44 -10.84
N GLN A 229 2.23 0.87 -10.43
CA GLN A 229 3.46 1.63 -10.26
C GLN A 229 3.99 2.19 -11.59
N LYS A 230 3.99 1.39 -12.67
CA LYS A 230 4.45 1.85 -13.98
C LYS A 230 3.57 2.96 -14.53
N LEU A 231 2.25 2.82 -14.40
CA LEU A 231 1.29 3.83 -14.84
C LEU A 231 1.47 5.15 -14.07
N TRP A 232 1.71 5.08 -12.76
CA TRP A 232 2.05 6.25 -11.94
C TRP A 232 3.37 6.91 -12.37
N GLN A 233 4.44 6.13 -12.54
CA GLN A 233 5.77 6.64 -12.88
C GLN A 233 5.83 7.28 -14.27
N GLN A 234 5.03 6.79 -15.21
CA GLN A 234 5.01 7.30 -16.59
C GLN A 234 3.87 8.30 -16.84
N ALA A 235 3.05 8.60 -15.81
CA ALA A 235 1.98 9.58 -15.93
C ALA A 235 2.56 10.96 -16.30
N PRO A 236 1.99 11.64 -17.31
CA PRO A 236 2.46 12.96 -17.69
C PRO A 236 2.23 13.95 -16.55
N ILE A 237 3.26 14.72 -16.20
CA ILE A 237 3.16 15.77 -15.17
C ILE A 237 2.27 16.91 -15.67
N GLN A 238 2.25 17.14 -16.99
CA GLN A 238 1.41 18.13 -17.66
C GLN A 238 0.72 17.49 -18.85
N LEU A 239 -0.58 17.73 -18.98
CA LEU A 239 -1.35 17.27 -20.13
C LEU A 239 -1.18 18.24 -21.30
N PRO A 240 -1.28 17.75 -22.56
CA PRO A 240 -1.22 18.63 -23.73
C PRO A 240 -2.32 19.70 -23.68
N GLY A 241 -1.95 20.96 -23.91
CA GLY A 241 -2.90 22.07 -23.97
C GLY A 241 -3.89 22.01 -25.14
N SER A 242 -3.71 21.07 -26.08
CA SER A 242 -4.65 20.78 -27.16
C SER A 242 -5.88 19.98 -26.71
N LEU A 243 -5.86 19.40 -25.51
CA LEU A 243 -7.02 18.68 -24.96
C LEU A 243 -8.07 19.66 -24.45
N SER A 244 -9.33 19.38 -24.77
CA SER A 244 -10.43 20.10 -24.11
C SER A 244 -10.46 19.77 -22.61
N PRO A 245 -11.00 20.67 -21.75
CA PRO A 245 -11.04 20.45 -20.31
C PRO A 245 -11.67 19.11 -19.90
N ARG A 246 -12.79 18.72 -20.53
CA ARG A 246 -13.45 17.42 -20.32
C ARG A 246 -12.53 16.24 -20.65
N ARG A 247 -11.80 16.30 -21.77
CA ARG A 247 -10.89 15.21 -22.18
C ARG A 247 -9.67 15.13 -21.28
N ALA A 248 -9.11 16.26 -20.88
CA ALA A 248 -8.01 16.32 -19.93
C ALA A 248 -8.42 15.73 -18.57
N TRP A 249 -9.60 16.09 -18.06
CA TRP A 249 -10.15 15.52 -16.83
C TRP A 249 -10.40 14.02 -16.94
N LEU A 250 -11.09 13.56 -18.00
CA LEU A 250 -11.38 12.14 -18.23
C LEU A 250 -10.11 11.30 -18.32
N LEU A 251 -9.07 11.79 -18.99
CA LEU A 251 -7.78 11.11 -19.07
C LEU A 251 -7.13 11.01 -17.69
N GLY A 252 -7.04 12.13 -16.97
CA GLY A 252 -6.49 12.14 -15.61
C GLY A 252 -7.25 11.23 -14.65
N GLU A 253 -8.58 11.24 -14.73
CA GLU A 253 -9.44 10.41 -13.89
C GLU A 253 -9.34 8.92 -14.26
N SER A 254 -9.30 8.59 -15.54
CA SER A 254 -9.07 7.22 -16.01
C SER A 254 -7.74 6.67 -15.50
N VAL A 255 -6.68 7.49 -15.50
CA VAL A 255 -5.37 7.10 -14.94
C VAL A 255 -5.48 6.83 -13.44
N ARG A 256 -6.01 7.79 -12.66
CA ARG A 256 -6.15 7.65 -11.20
C ARG A 256 -6.97 6.41 -10.83
N ARG A 257 -8.13 6.23 -11.45
CA ARG A 257 -9.01 5.08 -11.19
C ARG A 257 -8.39 3.76 -11.63
N THR A 258 -7.64 3.73 -12.74
CA THR A 258 -6.92 2.52 -13.18
C THR A 258 -5.85 2.11 -12.17
N ILE A 259 -5.09 3.07 -11.62
CA ILE A 259 -4.10 2.80 -10.56
C ILE A 259 -4.83 2.23 -9.32
N ILE A 260 -5.86 2.92 -8.83
CA ILE A 260 -6.64 2.49 -7.65
C ILE A 260 -7.19 1.07 -7.85
N VAL A 261 -7.81 0.79 -9.00
CA VAL A 261 -8.36 -0.53 -9.33
C VAL A 261 -7.26 -1.60 -9.41
N GLY A 262 -6.08 -1.28 -9.94
CA GLY A 262 -4.95 -2.22 -9.97
C GLY A 262 -4.50 -2.66 -8.58
N PHE A 263 -4.33 -1.71 -7.66
CA PHE A 263 -3.99 -2.00 -6.27
C PHE A 263 -5.13 -2.66 -5.48
N MET A 264 -6.37 -2.28 -5.79
CA MET A 264 -7.56 -2.93 -5.24
C MET A 264 -7.62 -4.39 -5.70
N LEU A 265 -7.39 -4.68 -6.99
CA LEU A 265 -7.41 -6.04 -7.53
C LEU A 265 -6.34 -6.91 -6.89
N ARG A 266 -5.12 -6.38 -6.71
CA ARG A 266 -4.06 -7.05 -5.96
C ARG A 266 -4.49 -7.36 -4.52
N SER A 267 -5.13 -6.39 -3.85
CA SER A 267 -5.61 -6.57 -2.47
C SER A 267 -6.69 -7.65 -2.39
N VAL A 268 -7.66 -7.62 -3.31
CA VAL A 268 -8.75 -8.59 -3.41
C VAL A 268 -8.23 -10.00 -3.72
N TYR A 269 -7.25 -10.11 -4.61
CA TYR A 269 -6.59 -11.38 -4.89
C TYR A 269 -5.95 -11.99 -3.64
N SER A 270 -5.20 -11.17 -2.87
CA SER A 270 -4.58 -11.59 -1.61
C SER A 270 -5.63 -12.00 -0.57
N LEU A 271 -6.69 -11.21 -0.40
CA LEU A 271 -7.78 -11.52 0.52
C LEU A 271 -8.49 -12.82 0.14
N LYS A 272 -8.80 -13.03 -1.15
CA LYS A 272 -9.43 -14.26 -1.64
C LYS A 272 -8.58 -15.50 -1.34
N MET A 273 -7.27 -15.42 -1.56
CA MET A 273 -6.40 -16.60 -1.48
C MET A 273 -5.77 -16.84 -0.11
N ARG A 274 -5.61 -15.80 0.72
CA ARG A 274 -4.88 -15.86 2.00
C ARG A 274 -5.62 -15.21 3.17
N ASN A 275 -6.80 -14.64 2.95
CA ASN A 275 -7.62 -13.95 3.97
C ASN A 275 -6.97 -12.70 4.59
N TYR A 276 -5.88 -12.20 4.02
CA TYR A 276 -5.26 -10.91 4.37
C TYR A 276 -4.68 -10.23 3.13
N SER A 277 -4.41 -8.94 3.25
CA SER A 277 -3.67 -8.15 2.26
C SER A 277 -2.65 -7.26 2.97
N VAL A 278 -1.66 -6.76 2.25
CA VAL A 278 -0.69 -5.80 2.78
C VAL A 278 -1.14 -4.38 2.43
N ARG A 279 -1.23 -3.52 3.44
CA ARG A 279 -1.52 -2.09 3.25
C ARG A 279 -0.37 -1.47 2.47
N THR A 280 -0.73 -0.67 1.46
CA THR A 280 0.25 0.02 0.61
C THR A 280 0.11 1.54 0.85
N PRO A 281 0.92 2.16 1.74
CA PRO A 281 0.78 3.59 2.08
C PRO A 281 0.84 4.53 0.88
N PHE A 282 1.55 4.15 -0.19
CA PHE A 282 1.52 4.85 -1.46
C PHE A 282 0.09 5.04 -2.01
N VAL A 283 -0.75 4.00 -1.94
CA VAL A 283 -2.13 4.04 -2.44
C VAL A 283 -2.99 5.00 -1.62
N ASP A 284 -2.77 5.04 -0.30
CA ASP A 284 -3.46 5.94 0.62
C ASP A 284 -3.18 7.42 0.29
N SER A 285 -1.99 7.72 -0.26
CA SER A 285 -1.57 9.06 -0.66
C SER A 285 -1.98 9.48 -2.07
N LEU A 286 -2.60 8.57 -2.85
CA LEU A 286 -2.98 8.89 -4.23
C LEU A 286 -4.00 10.02 -4.26
N PRO A 287 -3.87 10.97 -5.21
CA PRO A 287 -4.87 12.00 -5.42
C PRO A 287 -6.18 11.38 -5.91
N PHE A 288 -7.30 11.86 -5.38
CA PHE A 288 -8.65 11.38 -5.66
C PHE A 288 -9.59 12.58 -5.86
N ASP A 289 -10.36 12.58 -6.94
CA ASP A 289 -11.37 13.60 -7.22
C ASP A 289 -12.69 13.20 -6.52
N VAL A 290 -13.16 14.03 -5.59
CA VAL A 290 -14.38 13.72 -4.82
C VAL A 290 -15.65 13.79 -5.67
N ARG A 291 -15.60 14.42 -6.85
CA ARG A 291 -16.73 14.61 -7.76
C ARG A 291 -17.01 13.35 -8.58
N THR A 292 -17.20 12.24 -7.89
CA THR A 292 -17.31 10.91 -8.51
C THR A 292 -18.49 10.79 -9.49
N GLY A 293 -19.55 11.58 -9.29
CA GLY A 293 -20.72 11.65 -10.17
C GLY A 293 -20.43 12.17 -11.58
N LEU A 294 -19.36 12.95 -11.78
CA LEU A 294 -18.95 13.43 -13.12
C LEU A 294 -18.49 12.30 -14.05
N TRP A 295 -18.24 11.10 -13.50
CA TRP A 295 -17.92 9.92 -14.30
C TRP A 295 -19.14 9.33 -15.03
N ASP A 296 -20.33 9.51 -14.45
CA ASP A 296 -21.58 8.92 -14.94
C ASP A 296 -22.59 9.94 -15.45
N GLY A 297 -22.47 11.19 -15.02
CA GLY A 297 -23.33 12.30 -15.45
C GLY A 297 -22.91 12.95 -16.76
N ASP A 298 -23.84 13.69 -17.36
CA ASP A 298 -23.54 14.58 -18.45
C ASP A 298 -22.69 15.75 -17.96
N TRP A 299 -21.63 16.04 -18.70
CA TRP A 299 -20.79 17.21 -18.47
C TRP A 299 -21.57 18.46 -18.88
N ASP A 300 -22.24 19.10 -17.92
CA ASP A 300 -22.78 20.43 -18.15
C ASP A 300 -21.62 21.43 -18.07
N GLY A 301 -21.39 22.14 -19.18
CA GLY A 301 -20.16 22.88 -19.45
C GLY A 301 -19.82 24.00 -18.46
N ASP A 302 -20.75 24.33 -17.57
CA ASP A 302 -20.71 25.48 -16.65
C ASP A 302 -20.27 25.11 -15.22
N VAL A 303 -20.30 23.84 -14.81
CA VAL A 303 -20.14 23.44 -13.38
C VAL A 303 -18.81 22.72 -13.07
N GLY A 304 -17.98 22.41 -14.07
CA GLY A 304 -16.97 21.34 -13.91
C GLY A 304 -15.50 21.73 -13.70
N VAL A 305 -15.09 22.95 -14.04
CA VAL A 305 -13.65 23.33 -14.09
C VAL A 305 -13.40 24.73 -13.53
N ASP A 306 -14.34 25.28 -12.77
CA ASP A 306 -14.06 26.52 -12.06
C ASP A 306 -13.26 26.18 -10.79
N GLY A 307 -11.93 26.08 -10.98
CA GLY A 307 -10.89 26.54 -10.05
C GLY A 307 -10.86 26.10 -8.59
N SER A 308 -11.81 25.32 -8.07
CA SER A 308 -11.78 24.91 -6.67
C SER A 308 -10.74 23.81 -6.51
N GLY A 309 -9.53 24.22 -6.10
CA GLY A 309 -8.46 23.33 -5.66
C GLY A 309 -8.87 22.40 -4.51
N ASP A 310 -10.09 22.51 -4.00
CA ASP A 310 -10.67 21.73 -2.90
C ASP A 310 -11.33 20.41 -3.36
N ALA A 311 -11.45 20.17 -4.67
CA ALA A 311 -12.05 18.93 -5.19
C ALA A 311 -11.12 17.70 -5.14
N MET A 312 -9.81 17.91 -4.96
CA MET A 312 -8.81 16.85 -4.92
C MET A 312 -8.36 16.58 -3.49
N VAL A 313 -8.54 15.34 -3.04
CA VAL A 313 -8.10 14.88 -1.70
C VAL A 313 -7.25 13.62 -1.83
N SER A 314 -6.58 13.20 -0.76
CA SER A 314 -5.95 11.87 -0.75
C SER A 314 -7.02 10.77 -0.68
N LEU A 315 -6.74 9.59 -1.25
CA LEU A 315 -7.64 8.43 -1.13
C LEU A 315 -7.89 8.06 0.35
N HIS A 316 -6.89 8.25 1.22
CA HIS A 316 -7.05 8.09 2.65
C HIS A 316 -8.11 9.03 3.24
N GLN A 317 -8.03 10.32 2.87
CA GLN A 317 -8.98 11.33 3.30
C GLN A 317 -10.38 11.03 2.76
N TYR A 318 -10.52 10.73 1.46
CA TYR A 318 -11.81 10.38 0.87
C TYR A 318 -12.46 9.16 1.54
N SER A 319 -11.70 8.07 1.74
CA SER A 319 -12.23 6.90 2.45
C SER A 319 -12.61 7.19 3.91
N GLY A 320 -11.94 8.14 4.56
CA GLY A 320 -12.30 8.64 5.88
C GLY A 320 -13.58 9.50 5.86
N MET A 321 -13.81 10.26 4.79
CA MET A 321 -15.06 11.00 4.60
C MET A 321 -16.25 10.07 4.41
N LEU A 322 -16.08 9.00 3.61
CA LEU A 322 -17.07 7.94 3.45
C LEU A 322 -17.40 7.26 4.78
N GLU A 323 -16.38 6.87 5.56
CA GLU A 323 -16.56 6.19 6.85
C GLU A 323 -17.32 7.04 7.88
N LYS A 324 -17.11 8.36 7.86
CA LYS A 324 -17.76 9.33 8.76
C LYS A 324 -19.13 9.80 8.27
N GLY A 325 -19.62 9.31 7.13
CA GLY A 325 -20.89 9.74 6.56
C GLY A 325 -20.90 11.18 6.05
N MET A 326 -19.73 11.75 5.72
CA MET A 326 -19.63 13.12 5.16
C MET A 326 -19.88 13.16 3.64
N VAL A 327 -20.01 12.00 3.00
CA VAL A 327 -20.33 11.87 1.57
C VAL A 327 -21.65 11.13 1.45
N HIS A 328 -22.66 11.81 0.90
CA HIS A 328 -23.97 11.23 0.60
C HIS A 328 -24.00 10.67 -0.82
N GLY A 329 -24.98 9.80 -1.12
CA GLY A 329 -25.13 9.23 -2.47
C GLY A 329 -23.91 8.41 -2.93
N ILE A 330 -23.34 7.60 -2.02
CA ILE A 330 -22.12 6.84 -2.28
C ILE A 330 -22.32 5.92 -3.51
N SER A 331 -21.56 6.17 -4.56
CA SER A 331 -21.58 5.37 -5.80
C SER A 331 -21.05 3.95 -5.57
N GLU A 332 -21.29 3.04 -6.51
CA GLU A 332 -20.74 1.68 -6.44
C GLU A 332 -19.21 1.67 -6.30
N PHE A 333 -18.53 2.57 -7.01
CA PHE A 333 -17.08 2.75 -6.87
C PHE A 333 -16.69 3.27 -5.48
N GLY A 334 -17.43 4.22 -4.93
CA GLY A 334 -17.25 4.69 -3.56
C GLY A 334 -17.43 3.58 -2.52
N GLY A 335 -18.41 2.70 -2.73
CA GLY A 335 -18.63 1.52 -1.91
C GLY A 335 -17.45 0.54 -1.95
N LEU A 336 -16.90 0.28 -3.14
CA LEU A 336 -15.68 -0.53 -3.30
C LEU A 336 -14.46 0.09 -2.62
N ILE A 337 -14.29 1.41 -2.69
CA ILE A 337 -13.22 2.12 -1.98
C ILE A 337 -13.39 2.00 -0.46
N LEU A 338 -14.60 2.24 0.06
CA LEU A 338 -14.87 2.11 1.49
C LEU A 338 -14.56 0.68 1.98
N ALA A 339 -15.01 -0.33 1.26
CA ALA A 339 -14.72 -1.73 1.58
C ALA A 339 -13.22 -2.04 1.50
N ALA A 340 -12.53 -1.59 0.45
CA ALA A 340 -11.13 -1.90 0.21
C ALA A 340 -10.16 -1.19 1.16
N CYS A 341 -10.51 0.02 1.61
CA CYS A 341 -9.69 0.86 2.49
C CYS A 341 -10.03 0.71 3.97
N ARG A 342 -11.32 0.53 4.32
CA ARG A 342 -11.81 0.55 5.70
C ARG A 342 -12.44 -0.77 6.16
N GLY A 343 -12.63 -1.72 5.26
CA GLY A 343 -13.28 -2.99 5.61
C GLY A 343 -14.74 -2.82 6.00
N ARG A 344 -15.42 -1.79 5.48
CA ARG A 344 -16.81 -1.45 5.82
C ARG A 344 -17.71 -1.48 4.59
N ALA A 345 -18.97 -1.85 4.80
CA ALA A 345 -20.02 -1.75 3.81
C ALA A 345 -20.74 -0.41 3.92
N VAL A 346 -21.31 0.08 2.80
CA VAL A 346 -22.05 1.35 2.75
C VAL A 346 -23.23 1.37 3.72
N GLN A 347 -23.90 0.24 3.89
CA GLN A 347 -25.04 0.07 4.81
C GLN A 347 -24.68 0.30 6.28
N GLY A 348 -23.40 0.22 6.64
CA GLY A 348 -22.91 0.44 8.00
C GLY A 348 -22.41 1.87 8.26
N VAL A 349 -22.57 2.78 7.31
CA VAL A 349 -22.18 4.20 7.46
C VAL A 349 -23.27 4.94 8.23
N VAL A 350 -22.88 5.59 9.33
CA VAL A 350 -23.76 6.45 10.10
C VAL A 350 -23.61 7.88 9.57
N TYR A 351 -24.72 8.48 9.17
CA TYR A 351 -24.75 9.86 8.70
C TYR A 351 -24.96 10.80 9.91
N PRO A 352 -24.13 11.83 10.09
CA PRO A 352 -24.35 12.83 11.13
C PRO A 352 -25.67 13.57 10.90
N SER A 353 -26.32 14.00 11.98
CA SER A 353 -27.55 14.80 11.95
C SER A 353 -27.33 16.08 11.11
N VAL A 354 -28.32 16.45 10.29
CA VAL A 354 -28.22 17.52 9.27
C VAL A 354 -28.17 18.95 9.86
N ASP A 355 -27.95 19.10 11.17
CA ASP A 355 -27.82 20.41 11.81
C ASP A 355 -26.44 21.02 11.52
N GLY A 356 -26.28 21.62 10.34
CA GLY A 356 -25.15 22.54 10.07
C GLY A 356 -24.47 22.49 8.71
N TYR A 357 -24.96 21.71 7.73
CA TYR A 357 -24.40 21.79 6.36
C TYR A 357 -25.01 22.99 5.62
N VAL A 358 -24.23 24.06 5.51
CA VAL A 358 -24.42 25.08 4.46
C VAL A 358 -24.09 24.38 3.14
N GLY A 359 -25.12 24.17 2.31
CA GLY A 359 -24.94 23.62 0.98
C GLY A 359 -23.99 24.49 0.17
N TYR A 360 -22.95 23.86 -0.39
CA TYR A 360 -22.10 24.44 -1.42
C TYR A 360 -22.41 23.75 -2.75
#